data_AF-A0A383WH77-F1
#
_entry.id   AF-A0A383WH77-F1
#
_cell.length_a   1.000
_cell.length_b   1.000
_cell.length_c   1.000
_cell.angle_alpha   90.00
_cell.angle_beta   90.00
_cell.angle_gamma   90.00
#
_symmetry.space_group_name_H-M   'P 1'
#
loop_
_entity.id
_entity.type
_entity.pdbx_description
1 polymer ?
#
loop_
_entity_poly.entity_id
_entity_poly.type
_entity_poly.pdbx_seq_one_letter_code
_entity_poly.pdbx_strand_id
1 'polypeptide(L)'
;MLLQRQHQAASLAQEQCSGRAAAADADDHVAAAGELLQPTAAALKLAVDACMEILFTAGLQLPGDAAAAANASAKLQRQGKALQQQLQQAQQQQQQQQQQAFQGQQAEQLAQELLQFGHDICLQLPVPYWCCNPACSNVQECSELELVSRKGSRCSGCATARFCSKSCQQQCWKGSTRQCASASLLRARANSRSSVDSDMQIVVAGVVAGSQ
;
A
#
# COMPACT_ATOMS: atom_id res chain seq x y z
N MET A 1 -18.45 -8.71 -1.55
CA MET A 1 -16.97 -8.59 -1.59
C MET A 1 -16.29 -9.29 -2.78
N LEU A 2 -16.83 -10.39 -3.33
CA LEU A 2 -16.23 -11.06 -4.51
C LEU A 2 -16.35 -10.27 -5.83
N LEU A 3 -17.45 -9.54 -6.05
CA LEU A 3 -17.65 -8.73 -7.26
C LEU A 3 -16.71 -7.52 -7.34
N GLN A 4 -16.30 -6.97 -6.18
CA GLN A 4 -15.41 -5.80 -6.14
C GLN A 4 -13.96 -6.15 -6.47
N ARG A 5 -13.52 -7.39 -6.19
CA ARG A 5 -12.21 -7.90 -6.63
C ARG A 5 -12.15 -8.18 -8.13
N GLN A 6 -13.26 -8.57 -8.77
CA GLN A 6 -13.27 -8.80 -10.22
C GLN A 6 -13.14 -7.51 -11.04
N HIS A 7 -13.68 -6.39 -10.55
CA HIS A 7 -13.51 -5.10 -11.24
C HIS A 7 -12.09 -4.53 -11.11
N GLN A 8 -11.40 -4.75 -9.99
CA GLN A 8 -10.01 -4.30 -9.79
C GLN A 8 -8.99 -5.10 -10.61
N ALA A 9 -9.25 -6.39 -10.88
CA ALA A 9 -8.37 -7.21 -11.72
C ALA A 9 -8.47 -6.85 -13.21
N ALA A 10 -9.66 -6.43 -13.68
CA ALA A 10 -9.87 -6.05 -15.08
C ALA A 10 -9.24 -4.68 -15.43
N SER A 11 -9.22 -3.72 -14.50
CA SER A 11 -8.62 -2.40 -14.75
C SER A 11 -7.09 -2.45 -14.88
N LEU A 12 -6.43 -3.30 -14.08
CA LEU A 12 -4.97 -3.44 -14.13
C LEU A 12 -4.46 -4.11 -15.42
N ALA A 13 -5.26 -4.97 -16.05
CA ALA A 13 -4.89 -5.60 -17.31
C ALA A 13 -5.02 -4.65 -18.51
N GLN A 14 -5.88 -3.64 -18.44
CA GLN A 14 -6.11 -2.71 -19.56
C GLN A 14 -5.08 -1.57 -19.61
N GLU A 15 -4.48 -1.17 -18.47
CA GLU A 15 -3.42 -0.16 -18.44
C GLU A 15 -2.05 -0.66 -18.92
N GLN A 16 -1.83 -1.97 -18.99
CA GLN A 16 -0.50 -2.52 -19.32
C GLN A 16 -0.23 -2.71 -20.83
N CYS A 17 -1.24 -2.61 -21.69
CA CYS A 17 -1.09 -2.81 -23.15
C CYS A 17 -1.03 -1.52 -24.00
N SER A 18 -1.37 -0.34 -23.45
CA SER A 18 -1.40 0.91 -24.23
C SER A 18 -0.14 1.79 -24.12
N GLY A 19 0.84 1.42 -23.30
CA GLY A 19 1.92 2.32 -22.87
C GLY A 19 3.29 2.14 -23.54
N ARG A 20 3.42 1.42 -24.65
CA ARG A 20 4.75 1.06 -25.18
C ARG A 20 4.86 1.20 -26.70
N ALA A 21 4.54 2.37 -27.25
CA ALA A 21 4.87 2.69 -28.65
C ALA A 21 4.96 4.19 -29.03
N ALA A 22 4.89 5.16 -28.10
CA ALA A 22 4.79 6.59 -28.50
C ALA A 22 5.45 7.58 -27.53
N ALA A 23 6.64 7.28 -27.02
CA ALA A 23 7.37 8.14 -26.06
C ALA A 23 8.76 8.58 -26.55
N ALA A 24 8.98 8.67 -27.86
CA ALA A 24 10.27 9.09 -28.43
C ALA A 24 10.20 10.36 -29.31
N ASP A 25 9.02 10.89 -29.64
CA ASP A 25 8.87 12.03 -30.58
C ASP A 25 8.09 13.23 -30.01
N ALA A 26 7.71 13.23 -28.73
CA ALA A 26 6.91 14.32 -28.15
C ALA A 26 7.76 15.48 -27.56
N ASP A 27 9.03 15.24 -27.23
CA ASP A 27 9.91 16.26 -26.63
C ASP A 27 10.47 17.26 -27.65
N ASP A 28 10.67 16.85 -28.91
CA ASP A 28 11.25 17.72 -29.95
C ASP A 28 10.27 18.84 -30.41
N HIS A 29 8.96 18.60 -30.31
CA HIS A 29 7.95 19.59 -30.73
C HIS A 29 7.70 20.71 -29.71
N VAL A 30 7.96 20.48 -28.42
CA VAL A 30 7.79 21.51 -27.37
C VAL A 30 8.94 22.51 -27.39
N ALA A 31 10.16 22.06 -27.71
CA ALA A 31 11.32 22.94 -27.88
C ALA A 31 11.15 23.87 -29.10
N ALA A 32 10.69 23.34 -30.24
CA ALA A 32 10.49 24.12 -31.46
C ALA A 32 9.38 25.19 -31.34
N ALA A 33 8.36 24.96 -30.52
CA ALA A 33 7.30 25.96 -30.28
C ALA A 33 7.81 27.18 -29.48
N GLY A 34 8.81 26.99 -28.62
CA GLY A 34 9.42 28.07 -27.83
C GLY A 34 10.16 29.10 -28.68
N GLU A 35 10.85 28.68 -29.73
CA GLU A 35 11.60 29.58 -30.62
C GLU A 35 10.72 30.51 -31.45
N LEU A 36 9.48 30.12 -31.77
CA LEU A 36 8.53 30.97 -32.51
C LEU A 36 7.78 31.97 -31.63
N LEU A 37 7.63 31.66 -30.33
CA LEU A 37 6.90 32.50 -29.36
C LEU A 37 7.70 33.73 -28.90
N GLN A 38 9.02 33.63 -28.81
CA GLN A 38 9.86 34.78 -28.43
C GLN A 38 9.83 35.94 -29.44
N PRO A 39 10.07 35.73 -30.75
CA PRO A 39 10.09 36.83 -31.71
C PRO A 39 8.69 37.44 -31.92
N THR A 40 7.63 36.64 -31.81
CA THR A 40 6.25 37.13 -31.89
C THR A 40 5.89 37.99 -30.68
N ALA A 41 6.29 37.62 -29.47
CA ALA A 41 6.10 38.45 -28.27
C ALA A 41 6.85 39.79 -28.36
N ALA A 42 8.08 39.79 -28.88
CA ALA A 42 8.87 41.01 -29.09
C ALA A 42 8.24 41.93 -30.15
N ALA A 43 7.78 41.37 -31.27
CA ALA A 43 7.10 42.13 -32.33
C ALA A 43 5.76 42.71 -31.84
N LEU A 44 4.99 41.96 -31.06
CA LEU A 44 3.73 42.44 -30.47
C LEU A 44 3.99 43.62 -29.53
N LYS A 45 5.04 43.53 -28.71
CA LYS A 45 5.43 44.60 -27.79
C LYS A 45 5.77 45.90 -28.53
N LEU A 46 6.61 45.81 -29.57
CA LEU A 46 6.95 46.96 -30.43
C LEU A 46 5.72 47.58 -31.09
N ALA A 47 4.78 46.76 -31.57
CA ALA A 47 3.54 47.26 -32.18
C ALA A 47 2.63 47.97 -31.16
N VAL A 48 2.52 47.43 -29.94
CA VAL A 48 1.76 48.07 -28.85
C VAL A 48 2.40 49.40 -28.44
N ASP A 49 3.73 49.45 -28.33
CA ASP A 49 4.47 50.67 -27.98
C ASP A 49 4.30 51.75 -29.07
N ALA A 50 4.37 51.39 -30.36
CA ALA A 50 4.14 52.31 -31.46
C ALA A 50 2.70 52.85 -31.52
N CYS A 51 1.70 52.00 -31.27
CA CYS A 51 0.30 52.42 -31.17
C CYS A 51 0.07 53.38 -29.99
N MET A 52 0.72 53.15 -28.85
CA MET A 52 0.66 54.04 -27.69
C MET A 52 1.27 55.42 -27.98
N GLU A 53 2.40 55.49 -28.69
CA GLU A 53 3.03 56.74 -29.15
C GLU A 53 2.10 57.55 -30.08
N ILE A 54 1.45 56.89 -31.05
CA ILE A 54 0.49 57.53 -31.97
C ILE A 54 -0.72 58.09 -31.20
N LEU A 55 -1.26 57.33 -30.25
CA LEU A 55 -2.38 57.78 -29.41
C LEU A 55 -1.98 58.94 -28.49
N PHE A 56 -0.76 58.92 -27.95
CA PHE A 56 -0.22 59.98 -27.10
C PHE A 56 -0.01 61.28 -27.89
N THR A 57 0.58 61.21 -29.08
CA THR A 57 0.75 62.38 -29.97
C THR A 57 -0.58 62.92 -30.50
N ALA A 58 -1.60 62.09 -30.66
CA ALA A 58 -2.94 62.52 -31.04
C ALA A 58 -3.70 63.25 -29.91
N GLY A 59 -3.14 63.34 -28.68
CA GLY A 59 -3.79 64.02 -27.56
C GLY A 59 -5.11 63.38 -27.11
N LEU A 60 -5.38 62.13 -27.53
CA LEU A 60 -6.55 61.34 -27.14
C LEU A 60 -6.35 60.76 -25.74
N GLN A 61 -6.15 61.63 -24.76
CA GLN A 61 -6.04 61.25 -23.36
C GLN A 61 -7.45 61.08 -22.80
N LEU A 62 -8.03 59.89 -22.93
CA LEU A 62 -9.35 59.55 -22.39
C LEU A 62 -9.31 59.64 -20.85
N PRO A 63 -9.90 60.68 -20.21
CA PRO A 63 -9.65 60.99 -18.79
C PRO A 63 -10.28 60.02 -17.78
N GLY A 64 -10.93 58.93 -18.23
CA GLY A 64 -11.56 57.92 -17.37
C GLY A 64 -11.00 56.51 -17.55
N ASP A 65 -10.49 56.18 -18.74
CA ASP A 65 -10.16 54.79 -19.09
C ASP A 65 -8.83 54.33 -18.48
N ALA A 66 -7.88 55.23 -18.26
CA ALA A 66 -6.63 54.91 -17.59
C ALA A 66 -6.84 54.46 -16.13
N ALA A 67 -7.73 55.15 -15.40
CA ALA A 67 -8.07 54.78 -14.03
C ALA A 67 -8.86 53.48 -13.97
N ALA A 68 -9.80 53.26 -14.90
CA ALA A 68 -10.53 52.01 -15.02
C ALA A 68 -9.60 50.82 -15.35
N ALA A 69 -8.66 51.00 -16.29
CA ALA A 69 -7.66 50.00 -16.66
C ALA A 69 -6.71 49.67 -15.50
N ALA A 70 -6.27 50.68 -14.74
CA ALA A 70 -5.43 50.48 -13.55
C ALA A 70 -6.16 49.69 -12.44
N ASN A 71 -7.46 49.95 -12.24
CA ASN A 71 -8.27 49.19 -11.29
C ASN A 71 -8.50 47.75 -11.76
N ALA A 72 -8.74 47.54 -13.06
CA ALA A 72 -8.89 46.20 -13.64
C ALA A 72 -7.59 45.38 -13.52
N SER A 73 -6.44 45.98 -13.81
CA SER A 73 -5.14 45.31 -13.68
C SER A 73 -4.79 45.01 -12.22
N ALA A 74 -5.05 45.93 -11.28
CA ALA A 74 -4.89 45.68 -9.85
C ALA A 74 -5.78 44.52 -9.37
N LYS A 75 -7.02 44.43 -9.86
CA LYS A 75 -7.95 43.32 -9.55
C LYS A 75 -7.43 41.99 -10.09
N LEU A 76 -6.99 41.94 -11.35
CA LEU A 76 -6.40 40.73 -11.95
C LEU A 76 -5.15 40.29 -11.22
N GLN A 77 -4.26 41.21 -10.83
CA GLN A 77 -3.07 40.87 -10.04
C GLN A 77 -3.43 40.27 -8.68
N ARG A 78 -4.45 40.80 -8.00
CA ARG A 78 -4.93 40.23 -6.73
C ARG A 78 -5.52 38.84 -6.93
N GLN A 79 -6.31 38.63 -7.98
CA GLN A 79 -6.86 37.32 -8.32
C GLN A 79 -5.76 36.31 -8.69
N GLY A 80 -4.75 36.72 -9.47
CA GLY A 80 -3.60 35.90 -9.81
C GLY A 80 -2.83 35.46 -8.58
N LYS A 81 -2.57 36.37 -7.63
CA LYS A 81 -1.91 36.04 -6.35
C LYS A 81 -2.74 35.08 -5.50
N ALA A 82 -4.05 35.30 -5.41
CA ALA A 82 -4.96 34.42 -4.66
C ALA A 82 -4.99 33.00 -5.26
N LEU A 83 -5.10 32.89 -6.59
CA LEU A 83 -5.08 31.61 -7.29
C LEU A 83 -3.73 30.89 -7.12
N GLN A 84 -2.62 31.64 -7.20
CA GLN A 84 -1.28 31.10 -6.98
C GLN A 84 -1.13 30.54 -5.57
N GLN A 85 -1.62 31.25 -4.54
CA GLN A 85 -1.62 30.75 -3.16
C GLN A 85 -2.49 29.50 -3.00
N GLN A 86 -3.66 29.46 -3.63
CA GLN A 86 -4.57 28.32 -3.58
C GLN A 86 -3.96 27.07 -4.22
N LEU A 87 -3.27 27.23 -5.36
CA LEU A 87 -2.52 26.14 -6.01
C LEU A 87 -1.38 25.62 -5.12
N GLN A 88 -0.64 26.53 -4.47
CA GLN A 88 0.46 26.15 -3.59
C GLN A 88 -0.03 25.35 -2.37
N GLN A 89 -1.17 25.74 -1.80
CA GLN A 89 -1.82 25.01 -0.70
C GLN A 89 -2.33 23.62 -1.14
N ALA A 90 -2.97 23.54 -2.30
CA ALA A 90 -3.44 22.27 -2.85
C ALA A 90 -2.28 21.30 -3.10
N GLN A 91 -1.17 21.80 -3.64
CA GLN A 91 0.03 20.99 -3.89
C GLN A 91 0.67 20.47 -2.59
N GLN A 92 0.73 21.30 -1.54
CA GLN A 92 1.20 20.86 -0.22
C GLN A 92 0.30 19.80 0.40
N GLN A 93 -1.03 19.97 0.35
CA GLN A 93 -1.97 18.98 0.86
C GLN A 93 -1.84 17.64 0.13
N GLN A 94 -1.67 17.68 -1.20
CA GLN A 94 -1.50 16.46 -1.99
C GLN A 94 -0.21 15.71 -1.64
N GLN A 95 0.90 16.42 -1.43
CA GLN A 95 2.16 15.81 -0.98
C GLN A 95 2.00 15.15 0.40
N GLN A 96 1.29 15.80 1.32
CA GLN A 96 1.11 15.28 2.67
C GLN A 96 0.24 14.01 2.68
N GLN A 97 -0.81 13.97 1.85
CA GLN A 97 -1.64 12.78 1.68
C GLN A 97 -0.87 11.60 1.09
N GLN A 98 -0.01 11.83 0.09
CA GLN A 98 0.82 10.76 -0.47
C GLN A 98 1.80 10.17 0.54
N GLN A 99 2.43 11.01 1.37
CA GLN A 99 3.33 10.52 2.41
C GLN A 99 2.61 9.68 3.47
N GLN A 100 1.40 10.09 3.89
CA GLN A 100 0.60 9.31 4.84
C GLN A 100 0.13 7.99 4.25
N ALA A 101 -0.31 7.98 2.98
CA ALA A 101 -0.72 6.75 2.31
C ALA A 101 0.44 5.75 2.21
N PHE A 102 1.64 6.22 1.87
CA PHE A 102 2.83 5.39 1.77
C PHE A 102 3.23 4.77 3.12
N GLN A 103 3.25 5.57 4.19
CA GLN A 103 3.53 5.04 5.54
C GLN A 103 2.47 4.05 6.01
N GLY A 104 1.19 4.31 5.73
CA GLY A 104 0.10 3.41 6.10
C GLY A 104 0.23 2.03 5.44
N GLN A 105 0.52 1.99 4.13
CA GLN A 105 0.71 0.72 3.41
C GLN A 105 1.92 -0.05 3.91
N GLN A 106 3.03 0.63 4.19
CA GLN A 106 4.24 -0.03 4.71
C GLN A 106 4.00 -0.62 6.11
N ALA A 107 3.31 0.11 6.99
CA ALA A 107 2.97 -0.36 8.33
C ALA A 107 2.02 -1.57 8.29
N GLU A 108 1.03 -1.58 7.38
CA GLU A 108 0.11 -2.70 7.22
C GLU A 108 0.81 -3.95 6.67
N GLN A 109 1.71 -3.77 5.70
CA GLN A 109 2.51 -4.86 5.15
C GLN A 109 3.43 -5.48 6.22
N LEU A 110 4.11 -4.65 7.01
CA LEU A 110 4.94 -5.12 8.12
C LEU A 110 4.12 -5.85 9.18
N ALA A 111 2.92 -5.35 9.51
CA ALA A 111 2.04 -6.01 10.47
C ALA A 111 1.61 -7.41 9.98
N GLN A 112 1.29 -7.55 8.68
CA GLN A 112 0.97 -8.85 8.08
C GLN A 112 2.15 -9.81 8.09
N GLU A 113 3.35 -9.31 7.78
CA GLU A 113 4.58 -10.12 7.79
C GLU A 113 4.91 -10.62 9.21
N LEU A 114 4.79 -9.77 10.23
CA LEU A 114 4.99 -10.15 11.62
C LEU A 114 3.96 -11.19 12.10
N LEU A 115 2.70 -11.06 11.67
CA LEU A 115 1.66 -12.05 11.98
C LEU A 115 1.95 -13.39 11.31
N GLN A 116 2.37 -13.38 10.05
CA GLN A 116 2.72 -14.59 9.31
C GLN A 116 3.94 -15.27 9.93
N PHE A 117 4.98 -14.50 10.25
CA PHE A 117 6.17 -15.00 10.92
C PHE A 117 5.83 -15.62 12.29
N GLY A 118 4.99 -14.95 13.08
CA GLY A 118 4.48 -15.49 14.34
C GLY A 118 3.75 -16.82 14.15
N HIS A 119 2.91 -16.93 13.10
CA HIS A 119 2.22 -18.17 12.76
C HIS A 119 3.20 -19.30 12.40
N ASP A 120 4.20 -19.02 11.58
CA ASP A 120 5.17 -20.01 11.13
C ASP A 120 6.05 -20.50 12.29
N ILE A 121 6.44 -19.62 13.21
CA ILE A 121 7.12 -20.01 14.45
C ILE A 121 6.22 -20.95 15.27
N CYS A 122 4.93 -20.62 15.43
CA CYS A 122 4.01 -21.46 16.19
C CYS A 122 3.86 -22.87 15.59
N LEU A 123 4.02 -23.02 14.26
CA LEU A 123 3.98 -24.32 13.58
C LEU A 123 5.28 -25.12 13.71
N GLN A 124 6.42 -24.43 13.79
CA GLN A 124 7.75 -25.08 13.88
C GLN A 124 8.12 -25.48 15.30
N LEU A 125 7.62 -24.77 16.31
CA LEU A 125 7.87 -25.15 17.68
C LEU A 125 7.20 -26.52 17.94
N PRO A 126 7.93 -27.52 18.46
CA PRO A 126 7.37 -28.82 18.83
C PRO A 126 6.54 -28.64 20.09
N VAL A 127 5.38 -27.99 19.98
CA VAL A 127 4.53 -27.69 21.14
C VAL A 127 3.24 -28.47 21.08
N PRO A 128 3.27 -29.77 21.45
CA PRO A 128 2.05 -30.48 21.72
C PRO A 128 1.36 -29.97 23.00
N TYR A 129 1.82 -28.87 23.64
CA TYR A 129 1.42 -28.48 24.99
C TYR A 129 0.62 -27.16 25.07
N TRP A 130 0.30 -26.49 23.97
CA TRP A 130 -0.51 -25.26 24.07
C TRP A 130 -2.00 -25.56 24.29
N CYS A 131 -2.66 -24.70 25.08
CA CYS A 131 -4.11 -24.74 25.24
C CYS A 131 -4.78 -24.37 23.91
N CYS A 132 -5.68 -25.20 23.41
CA CYS A 132 -6.39 -24.97 22.14
C CYS A 132 -7.54 -23.95 22.24
N ASN A 133 -7.71 -23.26 23.37
CA ASN A 133 -8.67 -22.17 23.48
C ASN A 133 -8.00 -20.86 23.02
N PRO A 134 -8.40 -20.26 21.89
CA PRO A 134 -7.78 -19.03 21.38
C PRO A 134 -8.00 -17.81 22.27
N ALA A 135 -8.99 -17.86 23.18
CA ALA A 135 -9.22 -16.83 24.18
C ALA A 135 -8.41 -17.05 25.47
N CYS A 136 -7.61 -18.11 25.56
CA CYS A 136 -6.79 -18.42 26.73
C CYS A 136 -5.56 -17.52 26.76
N SER A 137 -5.58 -16.49 27.60
CA SER A 137 -4.41 -15.67 27.94
C SER A 137 -3.61 -16.21 29.13
N ASN A 138 -4.08 -17.29 29.77
CA ASN A 138 -3.43 -17.84 30.95
C ASN A 138 -2.15 -18.59 30.56
N VAL A 139 -1.02 -17.90 30.64
CA VAL A 139 0.33 -18.47 30.53
C VAL A 139 0.82 -19.06 31.85
N GLN A 140 0.19 -18.74 33.00
CA GLN A 140 0.65 -19.16 34.33
C GLN A 140 0.30 -20.63 34.64
N GLU A 141 -0.88 -21.10 34.24
CA GLU A 141 -1.27 -22.51 34.37
C GLU A 141 -0.73 -23.39 33.23
N CYS A 142 -0.17 -22.77 32.18
CA CYS A 142 0.56 -23.48 31.14
C CYS A 142 2.03 -23.69 31.55
N SER A 143 2.32 -23.96 32.84
CA SER A 143 3.64 -24.46 33.18
C SER A 143 3.84 -25.76 32.39
N GLU A 144 4.91 -25.79 31.61
CA GLU A 144 5.30 -26.95 30.79
C GLU A 144 5.18 -28.25 31.60
N LEU A 145 5.48 -28.17 32.91
CA LEU A 145 5.36 -29.25 33.87
C LEU A 145 3.94 -29.83 34.02
N GLU A 146 2.86 -29.04 34.12
CA GLU A 146 1.50 -29.58 34.28
C GLU A 146 0.94 -30.19 32.98
N LEU A 147 1.33 -29.62 31.84
CA LEU A 147 0.96 -30.10 30.51
C LEU A 147 1.73 -31.37 30.13
N VAL A 148 3.01 -31.46 30.51
CA VAL A 148 3.85 -32.65 30.36
C VAL A 148 3.45 -33.74 31.37
N SER A 149 3.04 -33.37 32.59
CA SER A 149 2.54 -34.29 33.64
C SER A 149 1.16 -34.87 33.37
N ARG A 150 0.58 -34.66 32.17
CA ARG A 150 -0.72 -35.20 31.73
C ARG A 150 -1.94 -34.77 32.56
N LYS A 151 -1.82 -33.71 33.39
CA LYS A 151 -2.97 -33.19 34.16
C LYS A 151 -3.92 -32.33 33.34
N GLY A 152 -3.47 -31.78 32.21
CA GLY A 152 -4.33 -31.06 31.25
C GLY A 152 -5.38 -31.97 30.63
N SER A 153 -6.60 -31.47 30.43
CA SER A 153 -7.66 -32.26 29.80
C SER A 153 -7.42 -32.37 28.29
N ARG A 154 -7.46 -33.60 27.77
CA ARG A 154 -7.53 -33.85 26.32
C ARG A 154 -8.99 -33.81 25.90
N CYS A 155 -9.26 -33.27 24.72
CA CYS A 155 -10.59 -33.40 24.14
C CYS A 155 -10.94 -34.89 23.99
N SER A 156 -12.06 -35.34 24.56
CA SER A 156 -12.53 -36.72 24.43
C SER A 156 -12.88 -37.10 22.98
N GLY A 157 -13.22 -36.14 22.13
CA GLY A 157 -13.58 -36.38 20.73
C GLY A 157 -12.39 -36.61 19.81
N CYS A 158 -11.39 -35.71 19.83
CA CYS A 158 -10.25 -35.79 18.90
C CYS A 158 -8.96 -36.33 19.51
N ALA A 159 -8.89 -36.47 20.84
CA ALA A 159 -7.70 -36.81 21.63
C ALA A 159 -6.45 -35.95 21.36
N THR A 160 -6.53 -34.95 20.48
CA THR A 160 -5.40 -34.18 19.96
C THR A 160 -5.36 -32.79 20.59
N ALA A 161 -6.51 -32.13 20.69
CA ALA A 161 -6.62 -30.86 21.38
C ALA A 161 -6.39 -31.04 22.88
N ARG A 162 -5.59 -30.14 23.46
CA ARG A 162 -5.30 -30.05 24.89
C ARG A 162 -5.83 -28.73 25.43
N PHE A 163 -6.33 -28.74 26.65
CA PHE A 163 -6.78 -27.56 27.36
C PHE A 163 -6.13 -27.52 28.74
N CYS A 164 -5.75 -26.32 29.19
CA CYS A 164 -5.28 -26.13 30.55
C CYS A 164 -6.37 -26.44 31.58
N SER A 165 -7.65 -26.23 31.23
CA SER A 165 -8.80 -26.47 32.11
C SER A 165 -10.05 -26.91 31.36
N LYS A 166 -11.00 -27.50 32.11
CA LYS A 166 -12.36 -27.81 31.58
C LYS A 166 -13.12 -26.56 31.13
N SER A 167 -12.89 -25.42 31.78
CA SER A 167 -13.50 -24.15 31.38
C SER A 167 -13.05 -23.74 29.96
N CYS A 168 -11.74 -23.82 29.68
CA CYS A 168 -11.20 -23.55 28.34
C CYS A 168 -11.74 -24.53 27.29
N GLN A 169 -11.88 -25.82 27.63
CA GLN A 169 -12.51 -26.80 26.74
C GLN A 169 -13.95 -26.42 26.40
N GLN A 170 -14.75 -26.04 27.40
CA GLN A 170 -16.15 -25.66 27.20
C GLN A 170 -16.30 -24.37 26.40
N GLN A 171 -15.45 -23.37 26.65
CA GLN A 171 -15.45 -22.12 25.90
C GLN A 171 -15.08 -22.34 24.42
N CYS A 172 -14.06 -23.14 24.15
CA CYS A 172 -13.68 -23.54 22.80
C CYS A 172 -14.85 -24.23 22.07
N TRP A 173 -15.57 -25.12 22.77
CA TRP A 173 -16.76 -25.77 22.20
C TRP A 173 -17.92 -24.82 21.90
N LYS A 174 -18.16 -23.83 22.75
CA LYS A 174 -19.22 -22.81 22.53
C LYS A 174 -18.93 -21.91 21.34
N GLY A 175 -17.64 -21.62 21.07
CA GLY A 175 -17.23 -20.69 20.02
C GLY A 175 -17.11 -21.32 18.62
N SER A 176 -16.81 -22.62 18.51
CA SER A 176 -16.68 -23.27 17.20
C SER A 176 -16.75 -24.80 17.26
N THR A 177 -17.94 -25.37 17.08
CA THR A 177 -18.16 -26.83 17.01
C THR A 177 -17.35 -27.53 15.90
N ARG A 178 -16.79 -26.78 14.93
CA ARG A 178 -16.11 -27.34 13.74
C ARG A 178 -14.58 -27.46 13.85
N GLN A 179 -13.93 -26.83 14.83
CA GLN A 179 -12.45 -26.78 14.88
C GLN A 179 -11.80 -28.03 15.49
N CYS A 180 -12.54 -28.82 16.27
CA CYS A 180 -12.00 -30.06 16.85
C CYS A 180 -11.79 -31.18 15.80
N ALA A 181 -12.54 -31.15 14.70
CA ALA A 181 -12.45 -32.15 13.62
C ALA A 181 -11.31 -31.82 12.62
N SER A 182 -11.05 -30.54 12.35
CA SER A 182 -10.01 -30.12 11.40
C SER A 182 -8.59 -30.28 11.95
N ALA A 183 -8.40 -30.17 13.27
CA ALA A 183 -7.10 -30.41 13.92
C ALA A 183 -6.62 -31.87 13.78
N SER A 184 -7.55 -32.84 13.80
CA SER A 184 -7.23 -34.26 13.54
C SER A 184 -6.74 -34.50 12.11
N LEU A 185 -7.34 -33.81 11.14
CA LEU A 185 -6.98 -33.90 9.72
C LEU A 185 -5.61 -33.27 9.42
N LEU A 186 -5.31 -32.12 10.02
CA LEU A 186 -4.00 -31.46 9.86
C LEU A 186 -2.87 -32.29 10.47
N ARG A 187 -3.09 -32.92 11.62
CA ARG A 187 -2.08 -33.77 12.26
C ARG A 187 -1.88 -35.11 11.53
N ALA A 188 -2.94 -35.71 10.99
CA ALA A 188 -2.82 -36.86 10.09
C ALA A 188 -1.92 -36.52 8.88
N ARG A 189 -2.12 -35.32 8.29
CA ARG A 189 -1.34 -34.84 7.14
C ARG A 189 0.12 -34.51 7.47
N ALA A 190 0.39 -33.97 8.67
CA ALA A 190 1.76 -33.72 9.15
C ALA A 190 2.52 -35.03 9.43
N ASN A 191 1.85 -36.03 10.01
CA ASN A 191 2.45 -37.34 10.26
C ASN A 191 2.68 -38.16 8.97
N SER A 192 1.91 -37.88 7.92
CA SER A 192 2.18 -38.41 6.57
C SER A 192 3.35 -37.72 5.87
N ARG A 193 3.62 -36.44 6.16
CA ARG A 193 4.74 -35.69 5.58
C ARG A 193 6.09 -36.05 6.17
N SER A 194 6.17 -36.36 7.46
CA SER A 194 7.41 -36.86 8.08
C SER A 194 7.84 -38.23 7.55
N SER A 195 6.92 -38.99 6.94
CA SER A 195 7.24 -40.27 6.29
C SER A 195 7.89 -40.13 4.91
N VAL A 196 7.79 -38.97 4.24
CA VAL A 196 8.34 -38.76 2.88
C VAL A 196 9.61 -37.90 2.87
N ASP A 197 9.92 -37.20 3.96
CA ASP A 197 11.09 -36.31 4.03
C ASP A 197 12.40 -37.04 4.44
N SER A 198 12.30 -38.26 4.99
CA SER A 198 13.49 -39.06 5.33
C SER A 198 14.25 -39.59 4.11
N ASP A 199 13.66 -39.56 2.91
CA ASP A 199 14.31 -40.01 1.66
C ASP A 199 14.96 -38.87 0.85
N MET A 200 14.77 -37.60 1.24
CA MET A 200 15.28 -36.44 0.46
C MET A 200 16.45 -35.70 1.11
N GLN A 201 17.04 -36.24 2.18
CA GLN A 201 18.25 -35.66 2.81
C GLN A 201 19.58 -36.25 2.31
N ILE A 202 19.58 -37.23 1.40
CA ILE A 202 20.84 -37.86 0.92
C ILE A 202 21.48 -37.15 -0.30
N VAL A 203 20.79 -36.23 -0.99
CA VAL A 203 21.29 -35.71 -2.29
C VAL A 203 22.06 -34.38 -2.22
N VAL A 204 22.04 -33.65 -1.09
CA VAL A 204 22.62 -32.28 -1.03
C VAL A 204 24.07 -32.24 -0.51
N ALA A 205 24.74 -33.38 -0.34
CA ALA A 205 26.14 -33.43 0.11
C ALA A 205 27.19 -33.37 -1.03
N GLY A 206 26.80 -33.04 -2.26
CA GLY A 206 27.62 -33.31 -3.45
C GLY A 206 27.85 -32.15 -4.43
N VAL A 207 27.92 -30.88 -4.04
CA VAL A 207 28.28 -29.78 -4.97
C VAL A 207 29.16 -28.70 -4.33
N VAL A 208 30.16 -29.07 -3.51
CA VAL A 208 31.23 -28.15 -3.08
C VAL A 208 32.59 -28.82 -3.28
N ALA A 209 32.91 -29.14 -4.53
CA ALA A 209 34.27 -29.51 -4.93
C ALA A 209 34.42 -29.25 -6.43
N GLY A 210 34.89 -28.06 -6.82
CA GLY A 210 35.20 -27.80 -8.23
C GLY A 210 35.31 -26.33 -8.61
N SER A 211 36.31 -25.64 -8.08
CA SER A 211 36.84 -24.40 -8.70
C SER A 211 38.30 -24.26 -8.28
N GLN A 212 39.19 -24.80 -9.09
CA GLN A 212 40.61 -24.43 -9.20
C GLN A 212 40.86 -24.04 -10.65
#